data_AF-Q7X465-F1
#
_entry.id   AF-Q7X465-F1
#
_cell.length_a   1.000
_cell.length_b   1.000
_cell.length_c   1.000
_cell.angle_alpha   90.00
_cell.angle_beta   90.00
_cell.angle_gamma   90.00
#
_symmetry.space_group_name_H-M   'P 1'
#
loop_
_entity.id
_entity.type
_entity.pdbx_description
1 polymer ?
#
loop_
_entity_poly.entity_id
_entity_poly.type
_entity_poly.pdbx_seq_one_letter_code
_entity_poly.pdbx_strand_id
1 'polypeptide(L)'
;MPLIAGIDIGNATTEVALAQDGRFVASGIVATTGMKGTRDNIAGVVASLQQALEKTSSSLQDVTKICINEAAPVIGDVAMETITETIITESTMIGHNPQTPGGVGVGMGTTIAVEKLASLSLDRFAQGWI
;
A
#
# COMPACT_ATOMS: atom_id res chain seq x y z
N MET A 1 -35.13 23.02 19.90
CA MET A 1 -35.58 21.94 19.00
C MET A 1 -34.54 20.84 19.01
N PRO A 2 -34.90 19.56 18.78
CA PRO A 2 -34.01 18.44 19.07
C PRO A 2 -32.78 18.41 18.16
N LEU A 3 -31.58 18.40 18.74
CA LEU A 3 -30.34 18.08 18.04
C LEU A 3 -30.24 16.56 17.93
N ILE A 4 -30.01 16.05 16.71
CA ILE A 4 -29.93 14.62 16.40
C ILE A 4 -28.54 14.32 15.86
N ALA A 5 -27.95 13.21 16.28
CA ALA A 5 -26.69 12.70 15.75
C ALA A 5 -26.91 11.42 14.94
N GLY A 6 -26.55 11.43 13.66
CA GLY A 6 -26.35 10.22 12.86
C GLY A 6 -24.91 9.76 13.01
N ILE A 7 -24.69 8.48 13.31
CA ILE A 7 -23.36 7.91 13.56
C ILE A 7 -23.19 6.70 12.66
N ASP A 8 -22.14 6.70 11.84
CA ASP A 8 -21.74 5.56 11.02
C ASP A 8 -20.43 4.97 11.55
N ILE A 9 -20.47 3.69 11.93
CA ILE A 9 -19.28 2.95 12.36
C ILE A 9 -18.84 2.10 11.17
N GLY A 10 -17.84 2.58 10.43
CA GLY A 10 -17.21 1.89 9.30
C GLY A 10 -16.06 0.98 9.72
N ASN A 11 -15.49 0.23 8.77
CA ASN A 11 -14.28 -0.58 9.03
C ASN A 11 -13.04 0.30 9.28
N ALA A 12 -12.97 1.46 8.63
CA ALA A 12 -11.82 2.36 8.71
C ALA A 12 -12.12 3.63 9.51
N THR A 13 -13.32 4.20 9.34
CA THR A 13 -13.72 5.48 9.93
C THR A 13 -15.00 5.36 10.73
N THR A 14 -15.10 6.15 11.79
CA THR A 14 -16.34 6.42 12.51
C THR A 14 -16.73 7.87 12.31
N GLU A 15 -17.90 8.08 11.72
CA GLU A 15 -18.37 9.36 11.22
C GLU A 15 -19.64 9.80 11.96
N VAL A 16 -19.76 11.09 12.21
CA VAL A 16 -20.93 11.69 12.86
C VAL A 16 -21.45 12.84 11.99
N ALA A 17 -22.77 12.89 11.83
CA ALA A 17 -23.48 14.03 11.27
C ALA A 17 -24.50 14.56 12.30
N LEU A 18 -24.31 15.79 12.74
CA LEU A 18 -25.27 16.51 13.57
C LEU A 18 -26.30 17.20 12.69
N ALA A 19 -27.57 17.07 13.05
CA ALA A 19 -28.68 17.71 12.37
C ALA A 19 -29.65 18.33 13.37
N GLN A 20 -30.19 19.49 12.99
CA GLN A 20 -31.24 20.19 13.73
C GLN A 20 -32.24 20.74 12.72
N ASP A 21 -33.53 20.57 13.01
CA ASP A 21 -34.63 21.06 12.15
C ASP A 21 -34.55 20.55 10.69
N GLY A 22 -34.11 19.30 10.52
CA GLY A 22 -33.93 18.69 9.20
C GLY A 22 -32.76 19.24 8.39
N ARG A 23 -31.90 20.06 9.00
CA ARG A 23 -30.72 20.66 8.38
C ARG A 23 -29.45 20.12 9.01
N PHE A 24 -28.44 19.92 8.18
CA PHE A 24 -27.10 19.60 8.63
C PHE A 24 -26.50 20.77 9.42
N VAL A 25 -25.82 20.45 10.53
CA VAL A 25 -25.19 21.42 11.42
C VAL A 25 -23.67 21.28 11.38
N ALA A 26 -23.16 20.09 11.67
CA ALA A 26 -21.73 19.82 11.74
C ALA A 26 -21.45 18.32 11.57
N SER A 27 -20.20 17.97 11.27
CA SER A 27 -19.75 16.58 11.19
C SER A 27 -18.45 16.34 11.96
N GLY A 28 -18.22 15.08 12.29
CA GLY A 28 -16.98 14.56 12.85
C GLY A 28 -16.55 13.29 12.11
N ILE A 29 -15.25 13.04 12.06
CA ILE A 29 -14.65 11.86 11.48
C ILE A 29 -13.36 11.52 12.23
N VAL A 30 -13.26 10.26 12.64
CA VAL A 30 -12.06 9.68 13.27
C VAL A 30 -11.83 8.28 12.72
N ALA A 31 -10.63 7.73 12.90
CA ALA A 31 -10.40 6.31 12.63
C ALA A 31 -11.24 5.44 13.58
N THR A 32 -11.82 4.34 13.08
CA THR A 32 -12.56 3.39 13.91
C THR A 32 -11.63 2.80 14.97
N THR A 33 -12.03 2.88 16.23
CA THR A 33 -11.22 2.41 17.36
C THR A 33 -11.46 0.93 17.61
N GLY A 34 -10.41 0.12 17.49
CA GLY A 34 -10.48 -1.33 17.68
C GLY A 34 -11.18 -2.07 16.55
N MET A 35 -11.64 -3.30 16.82
CA MET A 35 -12.34 -4.12 15.83
C MET A 35 -13.78 -3.62 15.68
N LYS A 36 -14.25 -3.44 14.44
CA LYS A 36 -15.63 -3.04 14.18
C LYS A 36 -16.62 -4.03 14.81
N GLY A 37 -17.64 -3.51 15.49
CA GLY A 37 -18.65 -4.30 16.21
C GLY A 37 -18.27 -4.67 17.64
N THR A 38 -17.14 -4.16 18.16
CA THR A 38 -16.76 -4.34 19.57
C THR A 38 -17.00 -3.06 20.38
N ARG A 39 -16.94 -3.19 21.71
CA ARG A 39 -17.04 -2.04 22.65
C ARG A 39 -15.92 -1.01 22.45
N ASP A 40 -14.83 -1.39 21.80
CA ASP A 40 -13.72 -0.48 21.51
C ASP A 40 -14.18 0.67 20.60
N ASN A 41 -15.17 0.45 19.74
CA ASN A 41 -15.70 1.48 18.84
C ASN A 41 -16.36 2.65 19.60
N ILE A 42 -16.76 2.46 20.86
CA ILE A 42 -17.38 3.52 21.68
C ILE A 42 -16.43 4.72 21.80
N ALA A 43 -15.13 4.49 21.91
CA ALA A 43 -14.15 5.58 21.99
C ALA A 43 -14.16 6.45 20.72
N GLY A 44 -14.17 5.83 19.54
CA GLY A 44 -14.26 6.51 18.24
C GLY A 44 -15.58 7.23 18.05
N VAL A 45 -16.70 6.62 18.49
CA VAL A 45 -18.02 7.25 18.47
C VAL A 45 -18.03 8.53 19.33
N VAL A 46 -17.52 8.46 20.56
CA VAL A 46 -17.46 9.62 21.47
C VAL A 46 -16.54 10.70 20.91
N ALA A 47 -15.36 10.34 20.41
CA ALA A 47 -14.42 11.30 19.83
C ALA A 47 -14.97 11.99 18.58
N SER A 48 -15.60 11.24 17.67
CA SER A 48 -16.22 11.78 16.46
C SER A 48 -17.40 12.71 16.79
N LEU A 49 -18.22 12.34 17.78
CA LEU A 49 -19.32 13.16 18.26
C LEU A 49 -18.84 14.46 18.92
N GLN A 50 -17.80 14.38 19.77
CA GLN A 50 -17.18 15.56 20.38
C GLN A 50 -16.59 16.49 19.31
N GLN A 51 -15.87 15.95 18.33
CA GLN A 51 -15.32 16.73 17.21
C GLN A 51 -16.41 17.45 16.40
N ALA A 52 -17.59 16.85 16.25
CA ALA A 52 -18.74 17.50 15.62
C ALA A 52 -19.32 18.61 16.50
N LEU A 53 -19.47 18.37 17.81
CA LEU A 53 -20.03 19.32 18.78
C LEU A 53 -19.13 20.55 18.98
N GLU A 54 -17.81 20.41 18.95
CA GLU A 54 -16.83 21.52 19.05
C GLU A 54 -17.01 22.58 17.94
N LYS A 55 -17.64 22.22 16.82
CA LYS A 55 -17.96 23.13 15.71
C LYS A 55 -19.29 23.87 15.92
N THR A 56 -19.94 23.65 17.05
CA THR A 56 -21.26 24.17 17.40
C THR A 56 -21.23 24.81 18.78
N SER A 57 -22.27 25.56 19.13
CA SER A 57 -22.46 26.02 20.51
C SER A 57 -23.15 25.00 21.41
N SER A 58 -23.36 23.76 20.92
CA SER A 58 -24.07 22.70 21.62
C SER A 58 -23.13 21.78 22.37
N SER A 59 -23.64 21.14 23.42
CA SER A 59 -22.97 20.15 24.23
C SER A 59 -23.53 18.75 23.98
N LEU A 60 -22.89 17.73 24.57
CA LEU A 60 -23.37 16.35 24.48
C LEU A 60 -24.77 16.17 25.09
N GLN A 61 -25.12 16.96 26.11
CA GLN A 61 -26.42 16.90 26.77
C GLN A 61 -27.56 17.42 25.88
N ASP A 62 -27.24 18.21 24.86
CA ASP A 62 -28.21 18.75 23.92
C ASP A 62 -28.61 17.74 22.83
N VAL A 63 -27.82 16.65 22.67
CA VAL A 63 -28.11 15.57 21.72
C VAL A 63 -29.28 14.73 22.23
N THR A 64 -30.43 14.89 21.59
CA THR A 64 -31.69 14.25 22.00
C THR A 64 -31.91 12.87 21.43
N LYS A 65 -31.24 12.53 20.32
CA LYS A 65 -31.36 11.23 19.66
C LYS A 65 -30.07 10.88 18.93
N ILE A 66 -29.65 9.63 19.07
CA ILE A 66 -28.54 9.04 18.32
C ILE A 66 -29.09 7.95 17.40
N CYS A 67 -28.77 8.02 16.12
CA CYS A 67 -29.08 7.02 15.12
C CYS A 67 -27.77 6.34 14.69
N ILE A 68 -27.53 5.11 15.15
CA ILE A 68 -26.29 4.38 14.85
C ILE A 68 -26.52 3.42 13.68
N ASN A 69 -25.66 3.50 12.68
CA ASN A 69 -25.50 2.47 11.66
C ASN A 69 -24.31 1.58 12.03
N GLU A 70 -24.61 0.30 12.31
CA GLU A 70 -23.60 -0.72 12.53
C GLU A 70 -23.62 -1.69 11.35
N ALA A 71 -22.82 -1.40 10.32
CA ALA A 71 -22.65 -2.31 9.21
C ALA A 71 -21.80 -3.52 9.65
N ALA A 72 -22.03 -4.71 9.08
CA ALA A 72 -21.21 -5.88 9.36
C ALA A 72 -19.70 -5.61 9.11
N PRO A 73 -18.78 -6.16 9.91
CA PRO A 73 -17.35 -6.11 9.62
C PRO A 73 -17.04 -6.77 8.28
N VAL A 74 -16.22 -6.10 7.46
CA VAL A 74 -15.74 -6.66 6.19
C VAL A 74 -14.24 -6.86 6.33
N ILE A 75 -13.82 -8.12 6.30
CA ILE A 75 -12.41 -8.52 6.41
C ILE A 75 -11.95 -8.90 5.00
N GLY A 76 -10.89 -8.23 4.52
CA GLY A 76 -10.21 -8.56 3.29
C GLY A 76 -8.72 -8.71 3.57
N ASP A 77 -8.08 -9.64 2.88
CA ASP A 77 -6.63 -9.82 2.91
C ASP A 77 -6.14 -10.00 1.47
N VAL A 78 -4.85 -9.76 1.23
CA VAL A 78 -4.23 -9.90 -0.10
C VAL A 78 -3.04 -10.84 -0.01
N ALA A 79 -2.94 -11.76 -0.96
CA ALA A 79 -1.80 -12.63 -1.13
C ALA A 79 -1.23 -12.48 -2.54
N MET A 80 0.09 -12.61 -2.67
CA MET A 80 0.79 -12.60 -3.95
C MET A 80 1.72 -13.81 -4.01
N GLU A 81 1.67 -14.55 -5.11
CA GLU A 81 2.51 -15.71 -5.37
C GLU A 81 3.28 -15.53 -6.67
N THR A 82 4.60 -15.74 -6.62
CA THR A 82 5.43 -15.85 -7.82
C THR A 82 5.31 -17.27 -8.34
N ILE A 83 4.67 -17.45 -9.51
CA ILE A 83 4.38 -18.77 -10.10
C ILE A 83 5.40 -19.20 -11.17
N THR A 84 6.35 -18.33 -11.51
CA THR A 84 7.38 -18.60 -12.52
C THR A 84 8.72 -18.04 -12.07
N GLU A 85 9.78 -18.77 -12.40
CA GLU A 85 11.15 -18.31 -12.25
C GLU A 85 11.91 -18.46 -13.58
N THR A 86 13.04 -17.76 -13.69
CA THR A 86 13.96 -17.89 -14.82
C THR A 86 15.36 -18.17 -14.27
N ILE A 87 15.91 -19.33 -14.61
CA ILE A 87 17.24 -19.79 -14.16
C ILE A 87 18.17 -19.85 -15.36
N ILE A 88 19.36 -19.25 -15.21
CA ILE A 88 20.47 -19.43 -16.15
C ILE A 88 21.37 -20.52 -15.58
N THR A 89 21.40 -21.69 -16.22
CA THR A 89 22.28 -22.79 -15.82
C THR A 89 23.66 -22.66 -16.46
N GLU A 90 24.69 -23.11 -15.74
CA GLU A 90 26.07 -23.25 -16.27
C GLU A 90 26.67 -21.96 -16.84
N SER A 91 26.26 -20.79 -16.34
CA SER A 91 26.75 -19.48 -16.81
C SER A 91 26.63 -19.31 -18.33
N THR A 92 25.61 -19.91 -18.95
CA THR A 92 25.50 -20.02 -20.41
C THR A 92 25.21 -18.70 -21.14
N MET A 93 24.85 -17.63 -20.41
CA MET A 93 24.48 -16.33 -20.99
C MET A 93 24.85 -15.15 -20.09
N ILE A 94 25.17 -14.02 -20.72
CA ILE A 94 25.21 -12.69 -20.10
C ILE A 94 24.18 -11.81 -20.80
N GLY A 95 23.19 -11.31 -20.06
CA GLY A 95 22.06 -10.55 -20.61
C GLY A 95 21.70 -9.26 -19.85
N HIS A 96 22.62 -8.70 -19.07
CA HIS A 96 22.33 -7.56 -18.18
C HIS A 96 22.14 -6.20 -18.91
N ASN A 97 22.39 -6.14 -20.22
CA ASN A 97 22.18 -4.97 -21.09
C ASN A 97 22.66 -3.63 -20.50
N PRO A 98 23.98 -3.43 -20.33
CA PRO A 98 24.52 -2.22 -19.70
C PRO A 98 24.25 -0.98 -20.56
N GLN A 99 24.11 0.18 -19.91
CA GLN A 99 23.74 1.44 -20.60
C GLN A 99 24.87 2.03 -21.47
N THR A 100 26.12 1.73 -21.19
CA THR A 100 27.29 2.31 -21.89
C THR A 100 28.25 1.20 -22.36
N PRO A 101 27.87 0.35 -23.33
CA PRO A 101 28.78 -0.66 -23.87
C PRO A 101 29.91 0.01 -24.66
N GLY A 102 31.11 -0.59 -24.63
CA GLY A 102 32.23 -0.14 -25.45
C GLY A 102 32.17 -0.73 -26.86
N GLY A 103 32.46 0.07 -27.89
CA GLY A 103 32.51 -0.38 -29.28
C GLY A 103 31.17 -0.82 -29.88
N VAL A 104 31.20 -1.59 -30.97
CA VAL A 104 30.04 -2.18 -31.66
C VAL A 104 30.49 -3.35 -32.53
N GLY A 105 29.63 -4.33 -32.76
CA GLY A 105 29.87 -5.44 -33.69
C GLY A 105 29.52 -6.81 -33.10
N VAL A 106 29.95 -7.86 -33.80
CA VAL A 106 29.77 -9.27 -33.39
C VAL A 106 31.13 -9.96 -33.43
N GLY A 107 31.45 -10.72 -32.38
CA GLY A 107 32.65 -11.54 -32.29
C GLY A 107 32.30 -12.98 -31.90
N MET A 108 33.03 -13.94 -32.46
CA MET A 108 32.99 -15.34 -32.07
C MET A 108 34.41 -15.78 -31.73
N GLY A 109 34.60 -16.44 -30.59
CA GLY A 109 35.89 -16.89 -30.15
C GLY A 109 35.79 -17.78 -28.92
N THR A 110 36.96 -18.20 -28.42
CA THR A 110 37.06 -18.94 -27.16
C THR A 110 37.38 -17.98 -26.03
N THR A 111 36.70 -18.10 -24.88
CA THR A 111 36.97 -17.27 -23.71
C THR A 111 38.38 -17.51 -23.18
N ILE A 112 39.17 -16.45 -22.97
CA ILE A 112 40.51 -16.55 -22.38
C ILE A 112 40.72 -15.49 -21.30
N ALA A 113 41.36 -15.88 -20.20
CA ALA A 113 41.79 -14.92 -19.18
C ALA A 113 42.92 -14.03 -19.75
N VAL A 114 42.84 -12.71 -19.53
CA VAL A 114 43.77 -11.74 -20.13
C VAL A 114 45.23 -12.04 -19.82
N GLU A 115 45.54 -12.58 -18.64
CA GLU A 115 46.90 -12.92 -18.21
C GLU A 115 47.49 -14.10 -18.98
N LYS A 116 46.63 -14.95 -19.58
CA LYS A 116 47.03 -16.11 -20.37
C LYS A 116 47.22 -15.78 -21.85
N LEU A 117 46.80 -14.59 -22.30
CA LEU A 117 46.85 -14.23 -23.71
C LEU A 117 48.31 -14.18 -24.23
N ALA A 118 49.23 -13.66 -23.42
CA ALA A 118 50.64 -13.52 -23.80
C ALA A 118 51.41 -14.85 -23.89
N SER A 119 50.87 -15.93 -23.30
CA SER A 119 51.48 -17.26 -23.32
C SER A 119 50.92 -18.18 -24.41
N LEU A 120 50.08 -17.65 -25.30
CA LEU A 120 49.59 -18.39 -26.46
C LEU A 120 50.74 -18.81 -27.38
N SER A 121 50.67 -20.05 -27.87
CA SER A 121 51.55 -20.53 -28.92
C SER A 121 51.15 -19.94 -30.28
N LEU A 122 52.15 -19.74 -31.15
CA LEU A 122 51.98 -19.04 -32.44
C LEU A 122 50.91 -19.69 -33.34
N ASP A 123 50.77 -21.01 -33.29
CA ASP A 123 49.77 -21.79 -34.04
C ASP A 123 48.32 -21.47 -33.65
N ARG A 124 48.10 -20.78 -32.53
CA ARG A 124 46.78 -20.47 -31.98
C ARG A 124 46.33 -19.02 -32.17
N PHE A 125 47.17 -18.18 -32.77
CA PHE A 125 46.91 -16.74 -32.85
C PHE A 125 45.67 -16.42 -33.70
N ALA A 126 45.41 -17.20 -34.74
CA ALA A 126 44.27 -17.00 -35.64
C ALA A 126 42.95 -17.65 -35.17
N GLN A 127 42.91 -18.28 -33.98
CA GLN A 127 41.74 -19.07 -33.51
C GLN A 127 40.51 -18.22 -33.11
N GLY A 128 40.68 -16.92 -32.89
CA GLY A 128 39.62 -16.04 -32.40
C GLY A 128 39.43 -16.17 -30.88
N TRP A 129 39.62 -15.06 -30.17
CA TRP A 129 39.63 -14.99 -28.71
C TRP A 129 38.66 -13.91 -28.23
N ILE A 130 37.91 -14.20 -27.17
CA ILE A 130 36.99 -13.28 -26.50
C ILE A 130 37.20 -13.29 -24.99
#